data_AF-A0A916PYT9-F1
#
_entry.id   AF-A0A916PYT9-F1
#
_cell.length_a   1.000
_cell.length_b   1.000
_cell.length_c   1.000
_cell.angle_alpha   90.00
_cell.angle_beta   90.00
_cell.angle_gamma   90.00
#
_symmetry.space_group_name_H-M   'P 1'
#
loop_
_entity.id
_entity.type
_entity.pdbx_description
1 polymer ?
#
loop_
_entity_poly.entity_id
_entity_poly.type
_entity_poly.pdbx_seq_one_letter_code
_entity_poly.pdbx_strand_id
1 'polypeptide(L)'
;MSGISLLSQDHQKVEAQKDIQIRTDQWLKVEEVTGNVTYRNFYNYDNRPARVGDLLQTTSDEISTGANGSAVLTVDTAVGSLYIAENTTIQIRSFRIASDNGRITNLFVPRGKVRLQIRKFTHRGSQINIQTPAGISGVRGTQYIAIVKPNGDMLITTIEGSVATTAQNQTEIVNGGFQNITVIGEPPSIPIPFTDDASLRYIINRQVSGLSRSIVVSGNTSPFNTVKVDELEQSLDGSGEFSLKFPATSSLKVKVTVETPTGKIQVYEIPIL
;
A
#
# COMPACT_ATOMS: atom_id res chain seq x y z
N MET A 1 24.51 -57.50 -22.33
CA MET A 1 24.26 -56.40 -23.28
C MET A 1 23.61 -55.26 -22.49
N SER A 2 24.39 -54.23 -22.17
CA SER A 2 23.93 -53.08 -21.38
C SER A 2 23.80 -51.89 -22.33
N GLY A 3 22.58 -51.42 -22.56
CA GLY A 3 22.30 -50.21 -23.33
C GLY A 3 22.04 -49.05 -22.39
N ILE A 4 23.01 -48.15 -22.26
CA ILE A 4 22.84 -46.88 -21.57
C ILE A 4 22.24 -45.89 -22.57
N SER A 5 21.01 -45.44 -22.31
CA SER A 5 20.36 -44.36 -23.03
C SER A 5 21.00 -43.04 -22.63
N LEU A 6 21.65 -42.36 -23.59
CA LEU A 6 22.16 -41.01 -23.45
C LEU A 6 20.97 -40.03 -23.60
N LEU A 7 20.48 -39.51 -22.48
CA LEU A 7 19.62 -38.33 -22.46
C LEU A 7 20.43 -37.11 -22.88
N SER A 8 19.92 -36.35 -23.85
CA SER A 8 20.57 -35.21 -24.49
C SER A 8 20.78 -34.04 -23.51
N GLN A 9 21.98 -33.47 -23.56
CA GLN A 9 22.43 -32.33 -22.74
C GLN A 9 21.62 -31.03 -22.97
N ASP A 10 20.78 -30.99 -24.00
CA ASP A 10 19.99 -29.80 -24.34
C ASP A 10 18.80 -29.57 -23.40
N HIS A 11 18.24 -30.62 -22.79
CA HIS A 11 17.17 -30.45 -21.80
C HIS A 11 17.70 -29.88 -20.46
N GLN A 12 18.96 -30.16 -20.10
CA GLN A 12 19.57 -29.59 -18.90
C GLN A 12 19.89 -28.10 -19.01
N LYS A 13 20.11 -27.57 -20.24
CA LYS A 13 20.32 -26.13 -20.45
C LYS A 13 19.04 -25.30 -20.35
N VAL A 14 17.88 -25.89 -20.65
CA VAL A 14 16.59 -25.19 -20.61
C VAL A 14 16.04 -25.10 -19.17
N GLU A 15 16.33 -26.07 -18.30
CA GLU A 15 15.97 -26.00 -16.88
C GLU A 15 16.91 -25.11 -16.04
N ALA A 16 18.20 -25.05 -16.38
CA ALA A 16 19.17 -24.23 -15.65
C ALA A 16 18.99 -22.71 -15.83
N GLN A 17 18.10 -22.28 -16.74
CA GLN A 17 17.84 -20.87 -17.01
C GLN A 17 16.63 -20.30 -16.25
N LYS A 18 15.93 -21.10 -15.44
CA LYS A 18 14.75 -20.67 -14.68
C LYS A 18 15.01 -20.08 -13.30
N ASP A 19 16.20 -20.24 -12.72
CA ASP A 19 16.47 -19.82 -11.33
C ASP A 19 17.82 -19.08 -11.12
N ILE A 20 18.31 -18.38 -12.14
CA ILE A 20 19.33 -17.35 -11.88
C ILE A 20 18.58 -16.10 -11.44
N GLN A 21 18.22 -16.03 -10.15
CA GLN A 21 18.06 -14.74 -9.49
C GLN A 21 19.40 -14.02 -9.63
N ILE A 22 19.53 -13.19 -10.66
CA ILE A 22 20.64 -12.25 -10.77
C ILE A 22 20.57 -11.43 -9.48
N ARG A 23 21.50 -11.67 -8.56
CA ARG A 23 21.68 -10.83 -7.37
C ARG A 23 22.05 -9.45 -7.87
N THR A 24 21.04 -8.62 -8.09
CA THR A 24 21.22 -7.20 -8.25
C THR A 24 21.71 -6.67 -6.92
N ASP A 25 22.62 -5.70 -6.95
CA ASP A 25 23.03 -4.90 -5.80
C ASP A 25 21.91 -3.94 -5.29
N GLN A 26 20.64 -4.18 -5.68
CA GLN A 26 19.47 -3.46 -5.22
C GLN A 26 18.96 -4.04 -3.89
N TRP A 27 18.50 -3.14 -3.02
CA TRP A 27 18.01 -3.49 -1.69
C TRP A 27 17.07 -2.41 -1.15
N LEU A 28 16.27 -2.79 -0.16
CA LEU A 28 15.66 -1.85 0.78
C LEU A 28 16.33 -2.03 2.14
N LYS A 29 16.69 -0.93 2.80
CA LYS A 29 17.32 -0.97 4.12
C LYS A 29 16.44 -0.27 5.12
N VAL A 30 16.21 -0.90 6.27
CA VAL A 30 15.52 -0.31 7.39
C VAL A 30 16.39 0.78 8.03
N GLU A 31 15.94 2.02 7.98
CA GLU A 31 16.60 3.16 8.63
C GLU A 31 15.98 3.48 10.00
N GLU A 32 14.66 3.32 10.12
CA GLU A 32 13.93 3.60 11.37
C GLU A 32 12.84 2.55 11.62
N VAL A 33 12.59 2.26 12.89
CA VAL A 33 11.54 1.35 13.36
C VAL A 33 10.90 1.93 14.63
N THR A 34 9.58 2.05 14.64
CA THR A 34 8.79 2.42 15.82
C THR A 34 7.67 1.40 16.03
N GLY A 35 7.42 1.01 17.28
CA GLY A 35 6.32 0.11 17.63
C GLY A 35 6.47 -1.32 17.09
N ASN A 36 5.34 -1.95 16.73
CA ASN A 36 5.34 -3.32 16.22
C ASN A 36 5.69 -3.35 14.72
N VAL A 37 6.91 -3.78 14.40
CA VAL A 37 7.36 -3.98 13.03
C VAL A 37 8.07 -5.32 12.92
N THR A 38 7.66 -6.10 11.92
CA THR A 38 8.19 -7.43 11.64
C THR A 38 8.96 -7.40 10.34
N TYR A 39 10.16 -7.97 10.36
CA TYR A 39 10.97 -8.27 9.19
C TYR A 39 10.86 -9.76 8.89
N ARG A 40 10.55 -10.09 7.63
CA ARG A 40 10.55 -11.47 7.14
C ARG A 40 11.51 -11.62 5.97
N ASN A 41 12.51 -12.48 6.12
CA ASN A 41 13.38 -12.91 5.04
C ASN A 41 12.88 -14.25 4.49
N PHE A 42 12.55 -14.29 3.20
CA PHE A 42 11.98 -15.51 2.63
C PHE A 42 13.01 -16.63 2.48
N TYR A 43 14.24 -16.31 2.08
CA TYR A 43 15.28 -17.29 1.78
C TYR A 43 15.75 -18.05 3.03
N ASN A 44 15.91 -17.35 4.15
CA ASN A 44 16.39 -17.93 5.41
C ASN A 44 15.26 -18.27 6.39
N TYR A 45 13.99 -18.10 5.99
CA TYR A 45 12.80 -18.25 6.85
C TYR A 45 12.90 -17.45 8.17
N ASP A 46 13.62 -16.32 8.17
CA ASP A 46 13.72 -15.44 9.33
C ASP A 46 12.41 -14.66 9.44
N ASN A 47 11.82 -14.65 10.62
CA ASN A 47 10.60 -13.91 10.94
C ASN A 47 10.72 -13.38 12.36
N ARG A 48 11.04 -12.10 12.47
CA ARG A 48 11.42 -11.47 13.73
C ARG A 48 11.08 -9.99 13.76
N PRO A 49 11.16 -9.33 14.93
CA PRO A 49 11.11 -7.88 14.98
C PRO A 49 12.17 -7.25 14.06
N ALA A 50 11.75 -6.25 13.29
CA ALA A 50 12.63 -5.48 12.43
C ALA A 50 13.60 -4.64 13.26
N ARG A 51 14.80 -4.41 12.73
CA ARG A 51 15.87 -3.64 13.34
C ARG A 51 16.47 -2.69 12.30
N VAL A 52 16.94 -1.54 12.76
CA VAL A 52 17.72 -0.63 11.92
C VAL A 52 18.92 -1.38 11.34
N GLY A 53 19.14 -1.23 10.04
CA GLY A 53 20.16 -1.95 9.28
C GLY A 53 19.70 -3.26 8.63
N ASP A 54 18.48 -3.73 8.91
CA ASP A 54 17.92 -4.88 8.20
C ASP A 54 17.83 -4.60 6.69
N LEU A 55 18.27 -5.57 5.88
CA LEU A 55 18.30 -5.48 4.43
C LEU A 55 17.30 -6.46 3.82
N LEU A 56 16.40 -5.94 2.99
CA LEU A 56 15.53 -6.72 2.11
C LEU A 56 16.20 -6.72 0.74
N GLN A 57 16.54 -7.89 0.24
CA GLN A 57 17.34 -8.04 -0.99
C GLN A 57 16.77 -9.08 -1.95
N THR A 58 15.94 -9.98 -1.43
CA THR A 58 15.42 -11.13 -2.18
C THR A 58 13.93 -10.96 -2.44
N THR A 59 13.45 -11.50 -3.56
CA THR A 59 12.01 -11.62 -3.81
C THR A 59 11.31 -12.26 -2.60
N SER A 60 10.16 -11.71 -2.25
CA SER A 60 9.32 -12.09 -1.11
C SER A 60 9.82 -11.67 0.28
N ASP A 61 10.99 -11.05 0.40
CA ASP A 61 11.37 -10.33 1.63
C ASP A 61 10.32 -9.25 1.93
N GLU A 62 10.01 -9.06 3.21
CA GLU A 62 8.85 -8.28 3.65
C GLU A 62 9.16 -7.46 4.91
N ILE A 63 8.60 -6.24 4.96
CA ILE A 63 8.38 -5.47 6.19
C ILE A 63 6.88 -5.35 6.40
N SER A 64 6.44 -5.64 7.61
CA SER A 64 5.04 -5.54 8.03
C SER A 64 4.95 -4.76 9.34
N THR A 65 4.11 -3.73 9.37
CA THR A 65 3.82 -2.93 10.57
C THR A 65 2.46 -3.32 11.14
N GLY A 66 2.38 -3.45 12.47
CA GLY A 66 1.13 -3.64 13.20
C GLY A 66 0.49 -2.30 13.59
N ALA A 67 -0.49 -2.35 14.50
CA ALA A 67 -1.06 -1.17 15.13
C ALA A 67 0.03 -0.39 15.89
N ASN A 68 0.03 0.94 15.78
CA ASN A 68 1.06 1.83 16.33
C ASN A 68 2.49 1.53 15.82
N GLY A 69 2.63 0.76 14.74
CA GLY A 69 3.91 0.42 14.12
C GLY A 69 4.24 1.36 12.96
N SER A 70 5.49 1.74 12.77
CA SER A 70 5.94 2.45 11.56
C SER A 70 7.40 2.15 11.26
N ALA A 71 7.78 2.29 9.98
CA ALA A 71 9.14 2.08 9.55
C ALA A 71 9.53 3.06 8.44
N VAL A 72 10.81 3.39 8.36
CA VAL A 72 11.39 4.13 7.24
C VAL A 72 12.41 3.25 6.55
N LEU A 73 12.24 3.05 5.25
CA LEU A 73 13.18 2.29 4.42
C LEU A 73 13.84 3.20 3.40
N THR A 74 15.14 3.03 3.16
CA THR A 74 15.81 3.62 2.01
C THR A 74 15.86 2.62 0.86
N VAL A 75 15.61 3.11 -0.36
CA VAL A 75 15.76 2.36 -1.61
C VAL A 75 17.18 2.55 -2.13
N ASP A 76 17.94 1.46 -2.21
CA ASP A 76 19.31 1.46 -2.75
C ASP A 76 20.20 2.52 -2.07
N THR A 77 21.32 2.91 -2.69
CA THR A 77 22.20 3.98 -2.19
C THR A 77 21.53 5.36 -2.35
N ALA A 78 20.55 5.63 -1.48
CA ALA A 78 19.82 6.88 -1.33
C ALA A 78 19.08 7.37 -2.60
N VAL A 79 18.46 6.44 -3.34
CA VAL A 79 17.54 6.79 -4.45
C VAL A 79 16.28 7.46 -3.92
N GLY A 80 15.80 7.02 -2.78
CA GLY A 80 14.63 7.59 -2.12
C GLY A 80 14.30 6.86 -0.84
N SER A 81 13.24 7.30 -0.19
CA SER A 81 12.76 6.73 1.06
C SER A 81 11.29 6.31 0.94
N LEU A 82 10.95 5.20 1.60
CA LEU A 82 9.59 4.76 1.86
C LEU A 82 9.27 4.96 3.33
N TYR A 83 8.23 5.73 3.62
CA TYR A 83 7.67 5.89 4.96
C TYR A 83 6.44 4.98 5.07
N ILE A 84 6.53 3.98 5.93
CA ILE A 84 5.55 2.91 6.09
C ILE A 84 4.73 3.22 7.33
N ALA A 85 3.43 3.45 7.14
CA ALA A 85 2.50 3.70 8.25
C ALA A 85 2.15 2.39 8.98
N GLU A 86 1.32 2.48 10.01
CA GLU A 86 0.78 1.31 10.71
C GLU A 86 -0.07 0.41 9.79
N ASN A 87 -0.25 -0.84 10.21
CA ASN A 87 -1.08 -1.84 9.52
C ASN A 87 -0.73 -2.01 8.03
N THR A 88 0.55 -1.87 7.68
CA THR A 88 1.03 -1.82 6.31
C THR A 88 2.00 -2.96 6.06
N THR A 89 1.88 -3.58 4.89
CA THR A 89 2.82 -4.61 4.44
C THR A 89 3.48 -4.16 3.14
N ILE A 90 4.80 -4.28 3.05
CA ILE A 90 5.57 -4.08 1.83
C ILE A 90 6.41 -5.31 1.57
N GLN A 91 6.31 -5.85 0.36
CA GLN A 91 7.06 -7.01 -0.09
C GLN A 91 7.87 -6.68 -1.35
N ILE A 92 9.08 -7.24 -1.47
CA ILE A 92 9.84 -7.19 -2.73
C ILE A 92 9.22 -8.17 -3.73
N ARG A 93 8.84 -7.68 -4.93
CA ARG A 93 8.48 -8.56 -6.05
C ARG A 93 9.68 -8.90 -6.90
N SER A 94 10.41 -7.87 -7.34
CA SER A 94 11.63 -8.08 -8.10
C SER A 94 12.46 -6.81 -8.16
N PHE A 95 13.76 -7.03 -8.32
CA PHE A 95 14.72 -6.04 -8.77
C PHE A 95 15.16 -6.42 -10.18
N ARG A 96 15.23 -5.45 -11.08
CA ARG A 96 15.71 -5.64 -12.46
C ARG A 96 16.61 -4.49 -12.88
N ILE A 97 17.44 -4.78 -13.88
CA ILE A 97 18.28 -3.79 -14.56
C ILE A 97 17.81 -3.71 -16.00
N ALA A 98 17.49 -2.50 -16.46
CA ALA A 98 17.14 -2.20 -17.84
C ALA A 98 18.38 -2.20 -18.75
N SER A 99 18.19 -2.22 -20.06
CA SER A 99 19.29 -2.23 -21.04
C SER A 99 20.18 -0.99 -20.96
N ASP A 100 19.67 0.14 -20.48
CA ASP A 100 20.42 1.38 -20.24
C ASP A 100 21.06 1.44 -18.84
N ASN A 101 21.19 0.29 -18.16
CA ASN A 101 21.62 0.17 -16.77
C ASN A 101 20.69 0.86 -15.75
N GLY A 102 19.47 1.23 -16.16
CA GLY A 102 18.45 1.76 -15.28
C GLY A 102 17.93 0.71 -14.28
N ARG A 103 17.62 1.14 -13.06
CA ARG A 103 17.24 0.24 -11.96
C ARG A 103 15.73 0.22 -11.78
N ILE A 104 15.13 -0.95 -11.91
CA ILE A 104 13.69 -1.18 -11.83
C ILE A 104 13.40 -1.91 -10.52
N THR A 105 12.73 -1.24 -9.60
CA THR A 105 12.29 -1.81 -8.33
C THR A 105 10.78 -2.05 -8.37
N ASN A 106 10.35 -3.30 -8.24
CA ASN A 106 8.94 -3.67 -8.14
C ASN A 106 8.65 -4.12 -6.70
N LEU A 107 7.79 -3.39 -6.02
CA LEU A 107 7.30 -3.72 -4.69
C LEU A 107 5.82 -4.10 -4.77
N PHE A 108 5.35 -4.82 -3.76
CA PHE A 108 3.95 -5.15 -3.59
C PHE A 108 3.45 -4.68 -2.24
N VAL A 109 2.33 -3.99 -2.27
CA VAL A 109 1.63 -3.46 -1.10
C VAL A 109 0.21 -4.03 -1.14
N PRO A 110 -0.08 -5.11 -0.39
CA PRO A 110 -1.41 -5.69 -0.36
C PRO A 110 -2.41 -4.87 0.46
N ARG A 111 -1.92 -4.07 1.42
CA ARG A 111 -2.72 -3.23 2.32
C ARG A 111 -1.86 -2.17 3.01
N GLY A 112 -2.52 -1.12 3.48
CA GLY A 112 -1.93 -0.08 4.32
C GLY A 112 -1.48 1.14 3.52
N LYS A 113 -0.62 1.98 4.12
CA LYS A 113 -0.25 3.29 3.60
C LYS A 113 1.27 3.44 3.53
N VAL A 114 1.75 3.84 2.36
CA VAL A 114 3.16 4.09 2.08
C VAL A 114 3.31 5.46 1.43
N ARG A 115 4.13 6.32 2.02
CA ARG A 115 4.58 7.56 1.38
C ARG A 115 5.95 7.33 0.76
N LEU A 116 6.10 7.65 -0.51
CA LEU A 116 7.36 7.54 -1.24
C LEU A 116 7.91 8.92 -1.54
N GLN A 117 9.21 9.07 -1.33
CA GLN A 117 9.95 10.28 -1.70
C GLN A 117 11.16 9.85 -2.52
N ILE A 118 11.01 9.90 -3.85
CA ILE A 118 11.98 9.36 -4.80
C ILE A 118 12.62 10.51 -5.57
N ARG A 119 13.95 10.57 -5.59
CA ARG A 119 14.66 11.57 -6.39
C ARG A 119 14.53 11.27 -7.89
N LYS A 120 14.72 12.28 -8.73
CA LYS A 120 14.75 12.08 -10.19
C LYS A 120 15.87 11.13 -10.59
N PHE A 121 15.54 10.16 -11.44
CA PHE A 121 16.48 9.18 -11.96
C PHE A 121 17.34 9.76 -13.09
N THR A 122 18.59 9.31 -13.17
CA THR A 122 19.52 9.63 -14.26
C THR A 122 19.29 8.76 -15.49
N HIS A 123 19.09 7.45 -15.31
CA HIS A 123 18.83 6.51 -16.41
C HIS A 123 17.33 6.47 -16.78
N ARG A 124 17.05 6.40 -18.08
CA ARG A 124 15.69 6.38 -18.64
C ARG A 124 14.93 5.09 -18.38
N GLY A 125 15.63 4.00 -18.04
CA GLY A 125 15.02 2.74 -17.63
C GLY A 125 14.71 2.65 -16.13
N SER A 126 15.19 3.58 -15.30
CA SER A 126 15.03 3.46 -13.84
C SER A 126 13.62 3.82 -13.35
N GLN A 127 12.96 2.98 -12.59
CA GLN A 127 11.59 3.21 -12.14
C GLN A 127 11.32 2.47 -10.84
N ILE A 128 10.38 2.98 -10.05
CA ILE A 128 9.82 2.27 -8.90
C ILE A 128 8.36 2.02 -9.19
N ASN A 129 7.94 0.76 -9.01
CA ASN A 129 6.57 0.34 -9.18
C ASN A 129 6.03 -0.21 -7.87
N ILE A 130 4.86 0.27 -7.44
CA ILE A 130 4.06 -0.34 -6.38
C ILE A 130 2.92 -1.11 -7.05
N GLN A 131 2.94 -2.42 -6.88
CA GLN A 131 1.86 -3.31 -7.26
C GLN A 131 0.90 -3.48 -6.08
N THR A 132 -0.39 -3.46 -6.36
CA THR A 132 -1.48 -3.66 -5.40
C THR A 132 -2.49 -4.66 -5.99
N PRO A 133 -3.48 -5.12 -5.22
CA PRO A 133 -4.56 -5.94 -5.78
C PRO A 133 -5.35 -5.21 -6.89
N ALA A 134 -5.51 -3.90 -6.78
CA ALA A 134 -6.28 -3.10 -7.74
C ALA A 134 -5.48 -2.72 -9.01
N GLY A 135 -4.16 -2.58 -8.93
CA GLY A 135 -3.36 -2.16 -10.09
C GLY A 135 -1.89 -1.90 -9.79
N ILE A 136 -1.25 -1.13 -10.67
CA ILE A 136 0.16 -0.78 -10.57
C ILE A 136 0.27 0.75 -10.57
N SER A 137 1.09 1.29 -9.67
CA SER A 137 1.55 2.68 -9.76
C SER A 137 3.06 2.71 -10.06
N GLY A 138 3.46 3.42 -11.11
CA GLY A 138 4.84 3.54 -11.57
C GLY A 138 5.32 4.97 -11.55
N VAL A 139 6.53 5.19 -11.03
CA VAL A 139 7.10 6.53 -10.87
C VAL A 139 8.54 6.65 -11.34
N ARG A 140 8.91 7.88 -11.72
CA ARG A 140 10.27 8.28 -12.08
C ARG A 140 10.64 9.60 -11.40
N GLY A 141 10.97 9.53 -10.11
CA GLY A 141 11.32 10.72 -9.33
C GLY A 141 10.09 11.54 -8.95
N THR A 142 9.34 11.01 -7.99
CA THR A 142 8.02 11.51 -7.58
C THR A 142 7.93 11.44 -6.06
N GLN A 143 7.24 12.41 -5.47
CA GLN A 143 6.79 12.36 -4.08
C GLN A 143 5.28 12.09 -4.08
N TYR A 144 4.86 10.95 -3.55
CA TYR A 144 3.46 10.55 -3.55
C TYR A 144 3.12 9.63 -2.38
N ILE A 145 1.82 9.43 -2.15
CA ILE A 145 1.27 8.52 -1.16
C ILE A 145 0.45 7.47 -1.89
N ALA A 146 0.67 6.21 -1.54
CA ALA A 146 -0.15 5.07 -1.95
C ALA A 146 -0.85 4.50 -0.72
N ILE A 147 -2.18 4.40 -0.79
CA ILE A 147 -3.01 3.74 0.24
C ILE A 147 -3.71 2.57 -0.42
N VAL A 148 -3.65 1.42 0.22
CA VAL A 148 -4.38 0.22 -0.19
C VAL A 148 -5.36 -0.12 0.92
N LYS A 149 -6.64 0.09 0.66
CA LYS A 149 -7.73 -0.11 1.62
C LYS A 149 -7.92 -1.59 1.96
N PRO A 150 -8.67 -1.94 3.02
CA PRO A 150 -8.96 -3.33 3.37
C PRO A 150 -9.66 -4.14 2.27
N ASN A 151 -10.48 -3.49 1.43
CA ASN A 151 -11.09 -4.10 0.25
C ASN A 151 -10.12 -4.25 -0.94
N GLY A 152 -8.89 -3.75 -0.80
CA GLY A 152 -7.79 -3.78 -1.76
C GLY A 152 -7.82 -2.70 -2.84
N ASP A 153 -8.76 -1.75 -2.75
CA ASP A 153 -8.76 -0.55 -3.58
C ASP A 153 -7.50 0.28 -3.34
N MET A 154 -6.97 0.86 -4.41
CA MET A 154 -5.77 1.69 -4.38
C MET A 154 -6.13 3.16 -4.52
N LEU A 155 -5.64 3.98 -3.59
CA LEU A 155 -5.66 5.44 -3.67
C LEU A 155 -4.26 5.95 -3.92
N ILE A 156 -4.12 6.87 -4.87
CA ILE A 156 -2.86 7.55 -5.16
C ILE A 156 -3.06 9.05 -4.97
N THR A 157 -2.19 9.67 -4.17
CA THR A 157 -2.13 11.13 -4.01
C THR A 157 -0.73 11.61 -4.35
N THR A 158 -0.58 12.36 -5.44
CA THR A 158 0.71 12.85 -5.92
C THR A 158 0.97 14.25 -5.36
N ILE A 159 2.07 14.39 -4.63
CA ILE A 159 2.49 15.68 -4.05
C ILE A 159 3.35 16.43 -5.07
N GLU A 160 4.41 15.79 -5.60
CA GLU A 160 5.31 16.37 -6.59
C GLU A 160 5.63 15.33 -7.66
N GLY A 161 5.76 15.77 -8.92
CA GLY A 161 6.08 14.92 -10.05
C GLY A 161 4.82 14.33 -10.67
N SER A 162 4.88 13.06 -11.07
CA SER A 162 3.75 12.37 -11.69
C SER A 162 3.79 10.88 -11.39
N VAL A 163 2.62 10.27 -11.26
CA VAL A 163 2.44 8.83 -11.07
C VAL A 163 1.62 8.29 -12.23
N ALA A 164 2.15 7.29 -12.93
CA ALA A 164 1.35 6.51 -13.86
C ALA A 164 0.61 5.42 -13.08
N THR A 165 -0.71 5.44 -13.12
CA THR A 165 -1.57 4.43 -12.50
C THR A 165 -2.16 3.57 -13.59
N THR A 166 -2.02 2.25 -13.49
CA THR A 166 -2.43 1.30 -14.53
C THR A 166 -3.25 0.19 -13.94
N ALA A 167 -4.45 -0.02 -14.49
CA ALA A 167 -5.32 -1.16 -14.20
C ALA A 167 -6.25 -1.41 -15.40
N GLN A 168 -6.73 -2.64 -15.58
CA GLN A 168 -7.61 -3.02 -16.70
C GLN A 168 -7.11 -2.55 -18.08
N ASN A 169 -5.80 -2.63 -18.31
CA ASN A 169 -5.11 -2.16 -19.53
C ASN A 169 -5.26 -0.66 -19.84
N GLN A 170 -5.72 0.13 -18.89
CA GLN A 170 -5.85 1.59 -18.99
C GLN A 170 -4.86 2.25 -18.04
N THR A 171 -4.33 3.40 -18.44
CA THR A 171 -3.35 4.15 -17.66
C THR A 171 -3.77 5.60 -17.53
N GLU A 172 -3.79 6.09 -16.29
CA GLU A 172 -4.05 7.49 -15.95
C GLU A 172 -2.81 8.12 -15.29
N ILE A 173 -2.54 9.38 -15.65
CA ILE A 173 -1.38 10.13 -15.18
C ILE A 173 -1.80 11.09 -14.06
N VAL A 174 -1.43 10.78 -12.83
CA VAL A 174 -1.73 11.58 -11.63
C VAL A 174 -0.58 12.55 -11.36
N ASN A 175 -0.73 13.79 -11.83
CA ASN A 175 0.26 14.86 -11.64
C ASN A 175 0.26 15.40 -10.20
N GLY A 176 1.35 16.08 -9.80
CA GLY A 176 1.43 16.77 -8.52
C GLY A 176 0.24 17.70 -8.28
N GLY A 177 -0.37 17.62 -7.10
CA GLY A 177 -1.62 18.33 -6.79
C GLY A 177 -2.89 17.52 -7.06
N PHE A 178 -2.77 16.32 -7.63
CA PHE A 178 -3.91 15.46 -7.97
C PHE A 178 -3.88 14.12 -7.24
N GLN A 179 -5.03 13.44 -7.26
CA GLN A 179 -5.24 12.11 -6.72
C GLN A 179 -6.21 11.31 -7.59
N ASN A 180 -6.13 9.99 -7.54
CA ASN A 180 -7.12 9.11 -8.15
C ASN A 180 -7.36 7.82 -7.34
N ILE A 181 -8.45 7.13 -7.67
CA ILE A 181 -8.84 5.86 -7.06
C ILE A 181 -8.80 4.79 -8.15
N THR A 182 -8.30 3.61 -7.82
CA THR A 182 -8.44 2.42 -8.64
C THR A 182 -9.17 1.38 -7.81
N VAL A 183 -10.41 1.07 -8.20
CA VAL A 183 -11.21 0.00 -7.60
C VAL A 183 -10.77 -1.33 -8.17
N ILE A 184 -10.75 -2.39 -7.36
CA ILE A 184 -10.40 -3.73 -7.86
C ILE A 184 -11.30 -4.12 -9.03
N GLY A 185 -10.69 -4.50 -10.14
CA GLY A 185 -11.41 -4.93 -11.34
C GLY A 185 -11.82 -3.79 -12.28
N GLU A 186 -11.58 -2.54 -11.89
CA GLU A 186 -11.91 -1.35 -12.67
C GLU A 186 -10.65 -0.61 -13.17
N PRO A 187 -10.73 0.17 -14.26
CA PRO A 187 -9.63 1.06 -14.63
C PRO A 187 -9.44 2.17 -13.59
N PRO A 188 -8.27 2.83 -13.55
CA PRO A 188 -8.05 3.97 -12.67
C PRO A 188 -9.02 5.11 -13.00
N SER A 189 -9.52 5.79 -11.97
CA SER A 189 -10.37 6.97 -12.16
C SER A 189 -9.57 8.11 -12.77
N ILE A 190 -10.28 9.03 -13.44
CA ILE A 190 -9.70 10.30 -13.86
C ILE A 190 -9.13 11.04 -12.63
N PRO A 191 -7.90 11.57 -12.69
CA PRO A 191 -7.32 12.32 -11.59
C PRO A 191 -8.11 13.60 -11.26
N ILE A 192 -8.34 13.84 -9.98
CA ILE A 192 -8.96 15.07 -9.46
C ILE A 192 -7.97 15.82 -8.55
N PRO A 193 -8.11 17.14 -8.36
CA PRO A 193 -7.30 17.86 -7.37
C PRO A 193 -7.44 17.24 -5.99
N PHE A 194 -6.33 17.02 -5.28
CA PHE A 194 -6.41 16.55 -3.90
C PHE A 194 -6.74 17.70 -2.95
N THR A 195 -7.51 17.38 -1.90
CA THR A 195 -7.84 18.32 -0.83
C THR A 195 -7.46 17.72 0.52
N ASP A 196 -7.02 18.56 1.44
CA ASP A 196 -6.73 18.16 2.83
C ASP A 196 -7.96 18.41 3.72
N ASP A 197 -9.10 17.86 3.30
CA ASP A 197 -10.39 17.97 3.99
C ASP A 197 -10.73 16.68 4.75
N ALA A 198 -10.68 16.76 6.08
CA ALA A 198 -11.03 15.68 7.00
C ALA A 198 -12.48 15.77 7.48
N SER A 199 -13.34 16.55 6.79
CA SER A 199 -14.73 16.74 7.20
C SER A 199 -15.53 15.44 7.18
N LEU A 200 -16.34 15.23 8.21
CA LEU A 200 -17.30 14.14 8.33
C LEU A 200 -18.71 14.70 8.40
N ARG A 201 -19.57 14.27 7.49
CA ARG A 201 -21.03 14.40 7.62
C ARG A 201 -21.57 13.08 8.16
N TYR A 202 -22.52 13.11 9.08
CA TYR A 202 -23.09 11.89 9.63
C TYR A 202 -24.55 12.05 10.04
N ILE A 203 -25.26 10.92 10.06
CA ILE A 203 -26.62 10.78 10.58
C ILE A 203 -26.70 9.60 11.53
N ILE A 204 -27.64 9.67 12.48
CA ILE A 204 -27.86 8.62 13.48
C ILE A 204 -29.32 8.19 13.40
N ASN A 205 -29.55 6.92 13.11
CA ASN A 205 -30.88 6.34 13.00
C ASN A 205 -31.07 5.28 14.09
N ARG A 206 -32.10 5.44 14.92
CA ARG A 206 -32.51 4.42 15.88
C ARG A 206 -33.45 3.44 15.21
N GLN A 207 -33.11 2.16 15.29
CA GLN A 207 -33.89 1.08 14.71
C GLN A 207 -34.39 0.14 15.80
N VAL A 208 -35.64 -0.27 15.67
CA VAL A 208 -36.28 -1.28 16.53
C VAL A 208 -36.73 -2.42 15.63
N SER A 209 -36.27 -3.64 15.93
CA SER A 209 -36.69 -4.85 15.24
C SER A 209 -37.05 -5.90 16.29
N GLY A 210 -38.35 -6.12 16.48
CA GLY A 210 -38.88 -6.93 17.59
C GLY A 210 -38.44 -6.36 18.94
N LEU A 211 -37.77 -7.19 19.75
CA LEU A 211 -37.20 -6.79 21.05
C LEU A 211 -35.80 -6.15 20.95
N SER A 212 -35.17 -6.17 19.76
CA SER A 212 -33.82 -5.64 19.58
C SER A 212 -33.85 -4.16 19.21
N ARG A 213 -33.10 -3.35 19.98
CA ARG A 213 -32.83 -1.94 19.68
C ARG A 213 -31.41 -1.80 19.17
N SER A 214 -31.25 -1.12 18.04
CA SER A 214 -29.95 -0.83 17.45
C SER A 214 -29.86 0.61 16.98
N ILE A 215 -28.64 1.09 16.85
CA ILE A 215 -28.32 2.44 16.44
C ILE A 215 -27.45 2.33 15.21
N VAL A 216 -27.87 2.95 14.11
CA VAL A 216 -27.13 2.98 12.87
C VAL A 216 -26.50 4.35 12.72
N VAL A 217 -25.18 4.40 12.64
CA VAL A 217 -24.42 5.61 12.31
C VAL A 217 -24.00 5.49 10.86
N SER A 218 -24.49 6.40 10.01
CA SER A 218 -24.02 6.52 8.63
C SER A 218 -23.20 7.79 8.50
N GLY A 219 -22.02 7.68 7.92
CA GLY A 219 -21.10 8.80 7.71
C GLY A 219 -20.68 8.92 6.25
N ASN A 220 -20.36 10.13 5.84
CA ASN A 220 -19.81 10.44 4.52
C ASN A 220 -18.64 11.42 4.67
N THR A 221 -17.54 11.10 4.00
CA THR A 221 -16.34 11.94 3.87
C THR A 221 -15.78 11.79 2.46
N SER A 222 -14.62 12.38 2.15
CA SER A 222 -13.94 12.12 0.88
C SER A 222 -13.61 10.63 0.75
N PRO A 223 -13.85 9.96 -0.40
CA PRO A 223 -13.49 8.56 -0.59
C PRO A 223 -11.97 8.30 -0.52
N PHE A 224 -11.16 9.36 -0.54
CA PHE A 224 -9.71 9.29 -0.35
C PHE A 224 -9.28 9.27 1.11
N ASN A 225 -10.17 9.59 2.04
CA ASN A 225 -9.86 9.57 3.47
C ASN A 225 -9.86 8.14 4.01
N THR A 226 -9.08 7.92 5.07
CA THR A 226 -9.17 6.75 5.93
C THR A 226 -10.10 7.08 7.09
N VAL A 227 -11.08 6.22 7.34
CA VAL A 227 -11.99 6.34 8.49
C VAL A 227 -11.71 5.23 9.48
N LYS A 228 -11.55 5.59 10.76
CA LYS A 228 -11.46 4.63 11.87
C LYS A 228 -12.60 4.88 12.85
N VAL A 229 -13.27 3.82 13.27
CA VAL A 229 -14.31 3.86 14.30
C VAL A 229 -13.87 2.99 15.46
N ASP A 230 -13.72 3.61 16.63
CA ASP A 230 -13.10 2.99 17.81
C ASP A 230 -11.78 2.28 17.45
N GLU A 231 -10.93 3.01 16.70
CA GLU A 231 -9.60 2.58 16.22
C GLU A 231 -9.60 1.53 15.10
N LEU A 232 -10.75 0.95 14.76
CA LEU A 232 -10.88 0.00 13.66
C LEU A 232 -11.15 0.73 12.34
N GLU A 233 -10.30 0.49 11.34
CA GLU A 233 -10.48 1.04 10.00
C GLU A 233 -11.77 0.51 9.35
N GLN A 234 -12.51 1.42 8.71
CA GLN A 234 -13.77 1.14 8.05
C GLN A 234 -13.61 1.25 6.53
N SER A 235 -14.23 0.32 5.81
CA SER A 235 -14.34 0.42 4.36
C SER A 235 -15.30 1.54 3.99
N LEU A 236 -14.88 2.41 3.07
CA LEU A 236 -15.73 3.40 2.42
C LEU A 236 -16.10 2.89 1.03
N ASP A 237 -17.32 3.18 0.57
CA ASP A 237 -17.66 2.99 -0.84
C ASP A 237 -17.01 4.05 -1.75
N GLY A 238 -17.25 3.96 -3.06
CA GLY A 238 -16.71 4.90 -4.05
C GLY A 238 -17.17 6.35 -3.87
N SER A 239 -18.23 6.60 -3.09
CA SER A 239 -18.73 7.93 -2.75
C SER A 239 -18.21 8.45 -1.40
N GLY A 240 -17.49 7.62 -0.66
CA GLY A 240 -16.97 7.93 0.67
C GLY A 240 -17.97 7.69 1.80
N GLU A 241 -19.04 6.92 1.56
CA GLU A 241 -20.02 6.54 2.56
C GLU A 241 -19.58 5.29 3.35
N PHE A 242 -19.93 5.25 4.64
CA PHE A 242 -19.87 4.07 5.49
C PHE A 242 -21.08 4.01 6.43
N SER A 243 -21.45 2.81 6.87
CA SER A 243 -22.54 2.61 7.83
C SER A 243 -22.20 1.53 8.85
N LEU A 244 -22.47 1.83 10.12
CA LEU A 244 -22.19 0.94 11.25
C LEU A 244 -23.43 0.78 12.12
N LYS A 245 -23.69 -0.47 12.54
CA LYS A 245 -24.79 -0.82 13.42
C LYS A 245 -24.25 -1.19 14.80
N PHE A 246 -24.70 -0.46 15.80
CA PHE A 246 -24.36 -0.65 17.20
C PHE A 246 -25.57 -1.19 17.98
N PRO A 247 -25.37 -2.05 18.99
CA PRO A 247 -26.44 -2.35 19.95
C PRO A 247 -26.76 -1.09 20.77
N ALA A 248 -28.03 -0.91 21.15
CA ALA A 248 -28.45 0.30 21.89
C ALA A 248 -27.83 0.46 23.30
N THR A 249 -27.05 -0.53 23.76
CA THR A 249 -26.33 -0.52 25.04
C THR A 249 -24.82 -0.31 24.88
N SER A 250 -24.31 -0.06 23.66
CA SER A 250 -22.87 -0.12 23.33
C SER A 250 -22.02 1.00 23.97
N SER A 251 -22.49 2.25 23.94
CA SER A 251 -21.81 3.40 24.53
C SER A 251 -22.69 4.65 24.43
N LEU A 252 -22.36 5.72 25.16
CA LEU A 252 -22.97 7.05 24.97
C LEU A 252 -22.42 7.77 23.74
N LYS A 253 -21.22 7.39 23.29
CA LYS A 253 -20.48 8.06 22.22
C LYS A 253 -19.67 7.06 21.41
N VAL A 254 -19.54 7.31 20.11
CA VAL A 254 -18.65 6.59 19.20
C VAL A 254 -17.55 7.53 18.75
N LYS A 255 -16.30 7.09 18.80
CA LYS A 255 -15.16 7.88 18.32
C LYS A 255 -14.91 7.57 16.85
N VAL A 256 -15.13 8.56 15.99
CA VAL A 256 -14.80 8.48 14.56
C VAL A 256 -13.58 9.34 14.28
N THR A 257 -12.54 8.75 13.70
CA THR A 257 -11.34 9.45 13.25
C THR A 257 -11.33 9.47 11.73
N VAL A 258 -11.21 10.64 11.15
CA VAL A 258 -11.00 10.85 9.71
C VAL A 258 -9.57 11.30 9.51
N GLU A 259 -8.82 10.57 8.68
CA GLU A 259 -7.45 10.89 8.31
C GLU A 259 -7.37 11.11 6.80
N THR A 260 -6.82 12.25 6.38
CA THR A 260 -6.56 12.55 4.97
C THR A 260 -5.32 11.80 4.47
N PRO A 261 -5.14 11.61 3.15
CA PRO A 261 -3.93 10.99 2.62
C PRO A 261 -2.63 11.65 3.09
N THR A 262 -2.65 12.97 3.28
CA THR A 262 -1.51 13.78 3.73
C THR A 262 -1.28 13.76 5.24
N GLY A 263 -2.13 13.07 6.00
CA GLY A 263 -1.95 12.83 7.44
C GLY A 263 -2.65 13.84 8.35
N LYS A 264 -3.52 14.71 7.83
CA LYS A 264 -4.37 15.54 8.68
C LYS A 264 -5.41 14.64 9.35
N ILE A 265 -5.56 14.78 10.66
CA ILE A 265 -6.47 13.98 11.46
C ILE A 265 -7.55 14.89 12.06
N GLN A 266 -8.81 14.47 11.94
CA GLN A 266 -9.94 15.05 12.66
C GLN A 266 -10.67 13.95 13.43
N VAL A 267 -10.88 14.19 14.72
CA VAL A 267 -11.62 13.27 15.61
C VAL A 267 -13.01 13.84 15.87
N TYR A 268 -14.00 12.96 15.82
CA TYR A 268 -15.41 13.23 16.09
C TYR A 268 -15.88 12.31 17.22
N GLU A 269 -16.40 12.90 18.30
CA GLU A 269 -17.13 12.17 19.33
C GLU A 269 -18.63 12.28 19.05
N ILE A 270 -19.20 11.23 18.45
CA ILE A 270 -20.59 11.22 18.02
C ILE A 270 -21.45 10.67 19.16
N PRO A 271 -22.36 11.45 19.77
CA PRO A 271 -23.28 10.94 20.78
C PRO A 271 -24.31 10.03 20.12
N ILE A 272 -24.38 8.76 20.53
CA ILE A 272 -25.26 7.76 19.91
C ILE A 272 -26.47 7.39 20.78
N LEU A 273 -26.57 7.89 22.02
CA LEU A 273 -27.67 7.58 22.95
C LEU A 273 -28.78 8.61 23.01
#